data_AF-A0A962YYZ0-F1
#
_entry.id   AF-A0A962YYZ0-F1
#
_cell.length_a   1.000
_cell.length_b   1.000
_cell.length_c   1.000
_cell.angle_alpha   90.00
_cell.angle_beta   90.00
_cell.angle_gamma   90.00
#
_symmetry.space_group_name_H-M   'P 1'
#
loop_
_entity.id
_entity.type
_entity.pdbx_description
1 polymer ?
#
loop_
_entity_poly.entity_id
_entity_poly.type
_entity_poly.pdbx_seq_one_letter_code
_entity_poly.pdbx_strand_id
1 'polypeptide(L)' 'MNRWLRYCYVFLIYALLYAPLIVVIAYSFNTSQRSLLWQGFTWKWYFSLWHDPELLTIALHSFVLAI' A
#
# COMPACT_ATOMS: atom_id res chain seq x y z
N MET A 1 12.34 33.59 -5.02
CA MET A 1 12.20 32.11 -5.08
C MET A 1 11.42 31.74 -6.33
N ASN A 2 12.06 31.12 -7.32
CA ASN A 2 11.45 30.82 -8.61
C ASN A 2 10.26 29.87 -8.38
N ARG A 3 9.09 30.13 -8.95
CA ARG A 3 7.86 29.33 -8.70
C ARG A 3 8.09 27.84 -8.98
N TRP A 4 8.87 27.51 -10.01
CA TRP A 4 9.31 26.16 -10.35
C TRP A 4 10.09 25.45 -9.24
N LEU A 5 11.03 26.15 -8.58
CA LEU A 5 11.81 25.58 -7.47
C LEU A 5 10.91 25.21 -6.29
N ARG A 6 9.87 26.01 -6.01
CA ARG A 6 8.90 25.69 -4.95
C ARG A 6 8.10 24.43 -5.27
N TYR A 7 7.64 24.27 -6.51
CA TYR A 7 6.91 23.06 -6.91
C TYR A 7 7.79 21.81 -6.86
N CYS A 8 9.03 21.87 -7.36
CA CYS A 8 9.95 20.75 -7.27
C CYS A 8 10.27 20.36 -5.81
N TYR A 9 10.46 21.35 -4.93
CA TYR A 9 10.71 21.10 -3.51
C TYR A 9 9.55 20.39 -2.82
N VAL A 10 8.33 20.89 -3.02
CA VAL A 10 7.12 20.26 -2.46
C VAL A 10 6.89 18.87 -3.05
N PHE A 11 7.09 18.71 -4.36
CA PHE A 11 7.00 17.40 -5.01
C PHE A 11 7.98 16.40 -4.42
N LEU A 12 9.25 16.79 -4.21
CA LEU A 12 10.27 15.90 -3.67
C LEU A 12 9.93 15.44 -2.25
N ILE A 13 9.40 16.34 -1.42
CA ILE A 13 8.93 16.00 -0.07
C ILE A 13 7.83 14.96 -0.15
N TYR A 14 6.80 15.20 -0.95
CA TYR A 14 5.71 14.22 -1.09
C TYR A 14 6.20 12.91 -1.68
N ALA A 15 7.04 12.93 -2.71
CA ALA A 15 7.61 11.72 -3.30
C ALA A 15 8.34 10.88 -2.24
N LEU A 16 9.12 11.52 -1.36
CA LEU A 16 9.83 10.82 -0.29
C LEU A 16 8.89 10.26 0.77
N LEU A 17 7.84 11.01 1.16
CA LEU A 17 6.83 10.55 2.11
C LEU A 17 6.01 9.37 1.57
N TYR A 18 5.69 9.37 0.27
CA TYR A 18 4.91 8.32 -0.36
C TYR A 18 5.75 7.16 -0.89
N ALA A 19 7.08 7.31 -1.07
CA ALA A 19 7.97 6.24 -1.50
C ALA A 19 7.80 4.92 -0.69
N PRO A 20 7.81 4.91 0.65
CA PRO A 20 7.61 3.66 1.41
C PRO A 20 6.22 3.06 1.21
N LEU A 21 5.18 3.90 1.08
CA LEU A 21 3.82 3.44 0.79
C LEU A 21 3.75 2.78 -0.59
N ILE A 22 4.40 3.35 -1.60
CA ILE A 22 4.48 2.78 -2.95
C ILE A 22 5.19 1.42 -2.91
N VAL A 23 6.24 1.28 -2.11
CA VAL A 23 6.93 -0.01 -1.92
C VAL A 23 5.95 -1.03 -1.34
N VAL A 24 5.25 -0.71 -0.26
CA VAL A 24 4.26 -1.63 0.34
C VAL A 24 3.16 -2.00 -0.65
N ILE A 25 2.63 -1.03 -1.39
CA ILE A 25 1.62 -1.27 -2.44
C ILE A 25 2.19 -2.21 -3.52
N ALA A 26 3.40 -1.97 -4.00
CA ALA A 26 4.04 -2.84 -4.99
C ALA A 26 4.19 -4.27 -4.47
N TYR A 27 4.68 -4.43 -3.23
CA TYR A 27 4.83 -5.74 -2.59
C TYR A 27 3.48 -6.43 -2.28
N SER A 28 2.38 -5.68 -2.17
CA SER A 28 1.03 -6.26 -2.02
C SER A 28 0.62 -7.09 -3.25
N PHE A 29 1.23 -6.84 -4.41
CA PHE A 29 1.03 -7.64 -5.63
C PHE A 29 2.00 -8.81 -5.74
N ASN A 30 2.87 -9.04 -4.77
CA ASN A 30 3.87 -10.10 -4.87
C ASN A 30 3.22 -11.47 -4.65
N THR A 31 3.58 -12.45 -5.48
CA THR A 31 3.14 -13.84 -5.34
C THR A 31 3.66 -14.49 -4.05
N SER A 32 4.77 -14.01 -3.49
CA SER A 32 5.36 -14.59 -2.29
C SER A 32 4.54 -14.29 -1.02
N GLN A 33 4.35 -15.31 -0.17
CA GLN A 33 3.74 -15.16 1.16
C GLN A 33 4.64 -14.41 2.15
N ARG A 34 5.95 -14.34 1.88
CA ARG A 34 6.94 -13.65 2.70
C ARG A 34 7.64 -12.62 1.82
N SER A 35 7.43 -11.34 2.12
CA SER A 35 7.82 -10.17 1.31
C SER A 35 9.32 -9.96 1.10
N LEU A 36 10.18 -10.87 1.52
CA LEU A 36 11.64 -10.73 1.46
C LEU A 36 12.20 -10.82 0.02
N LEU A 37 11.50 -11.50 -0.90
CA LEU A 37 11.92 -11.63 -2.29
C LEU A 37 10.74 -11.43 -3.24
N TRP A 38 10.98 -10.68 -4.32
CA TRP A 38 10.03 -10.51 -5.42
C TRP A 38 9.97 -11.78 -6.26
N GLN A 39 8.83 -12.48 -6.27
CA GLN A 39 8.66 -13.73 -7.02
C GLN A 39 7.81 -13.56 -8.28
N GLY A 40 6.87 -12.60 -8.29
CA GLY A 40 6.00 -12.34 -9.44
C GLY A 40 4.83 -11.45 -9.08
N PHE A 41 4.09 -10.99 -10.09
CA PHE A 41 2.89 -10.18 -9.90
C PHE A 41 1.64 -11.06 -9.84
N THR A 42 0.76 -10.83 -8.85
CA THR A 42 -0.50 -11.56 -8.68
C THR A 42 -1.60 -10.70 -8.04
N TRP A 43 -2.85 -11.08 -8.31
CA TRP A 43 -4.04 -10.57 -7.63
C TRP A 43 -4.63 -11.58 -6.63
N LYS A 44 -3.97 -12.73 -6.43
CA LYS A 44 -4.46 -13.86 -5.63
C LYS A 44 -4.94 -13.43 -4.24
N TRP A 45 -4.16 -12.60 -3.54
CA TRP A 45 -4.47 -12.18 -2.17
C TRP A 45 -5.73 -11.35 -2.06
N TYR A 46 -5.97 -10.47 -3.04
CA TYR A 46 -7.21 -9.71 -3.11
C TYR A 46 -8.41 -10.63 -3.30
N PHE A 47 -8.33 -11.61 -4.21
CA PHE A 47 -9.43 -12.59 -4.37
C PHE A 47 -9.62 -13.47 -3.13
N SER A 48 -8.54 -13.92 -2.49
CA SER A 48 -8.62 -14.70 -1.25
C SER A 48 -9.30 -13.93 -0.12
N LEU A 49 -9.04 -12.62 -0.02
CA LEU A 49 -9.65 -11.76 1.01
C LEU A 49 -11.17 -11.65 0.86
N TRP A 50 -11.69 -11.66 -0.38
CA TRP A 50 -13.14 -11.68 -0.62
C TRP A 50 -13.80 -13.02 -0.28
N HIS A 51 -13.04 -14.11 -0.23
CA HIS A 51 -13.53 -15.43 0.16
C HIS A 51 -13.34 -15.72 1.66
N ASP A 52 -12.80 -14.76 2.41
CA ASP A 52 -12.58 -14.86 3.85
C ASP A 52 -13.46 -13.83 4.60
N PRO A 53 -14.70 -14.21 4.96
CA PRO A 53 -15.63 -13.30 5.63
C PRO A 53 -15.16 -12.91 7.04
N GLU A 54 -14.32 -13.73 7.68
CA GLU A 54 -13.79 -13.44 9.01
C GLU A 54 -12.79 -12.28 8.96
N LEU A 55 -11.84 -12.33 8.01
CA LEU A 55 -10.89 -11.24 7.78
C LEU A 55 -11.58 -9.91 7.44
N LEU A 56 -12.62 -9.94 6.61
CA LEU A 56 -13.42 -8.76 6.29
C LEU A 56 -14.12 -8.18 7.53
N THR A 57 -14.68 -9.05 8.37
CA THR A 57 -15.35 -8.64 9.61
C THR A 57 -14.37 -8.00 10.59
N ILE A 58 -13.17 -8.57 10.75
CA ILE A 58 -12.11 -8.00 11.59
C ILE A 58 -11.67 -6.62 11.07
N ALA A 59 -11.53 -6.46 9.76
CA ALA A 59 -11.19 -5.17 9.15
C ALA A 59 -12.27 -4.11 9.44
N LEU A 60 -13.55 -4.47 9.31
CA LEU A 60 -14.66 -3.57 9.64
C LEU A 60 -14.70 -3.23 11.14
N HIS A 61 -14.46 -4.20 12.02
CA HIS A 61 -14.38 -3.94 13.46
C HIS A 61 -13.27 -2.94 13.80
N SER A 62 -12.11 -3.07 13.14
CA SER A 62 -10.99 -2.15 13.32
C SER A 62 -11.36 -0.73 12.86
N PHE A 63 -12.12 -0.61 11.77
CA PHE A 63 -12.63 0.67 11.29
C PHE A 63 -13.66 1.29 12.24
N VAL A 64 -14.59 0.49 12.77
CA VAL A 64 -15.60 0.93 13.74
C VAL A 64 -14.95 1.42 15.04
N LEU A 65 -13.87 0.78 15.49
CA LEU A 65 -13.12 1.22 16.67
C LEU A 65 -12.35 2.54 16.47
N ALA A 66 -11.98 2.85 15.23
CA ALA A 66 -11.20 4.06 14.91
C ALA A 66 -12.04 5.34 14.88
N ILE A 67 -13.36 5.22 14.80
CA ILE A 67 -14.35 6.31 14.80
C ILE A 67 -14.78 6.61 16.23
#